data_AF-I4B7M8-F1
#
_entry.id   AF-I4B7M8-F1
#
_cell.length_a   1.000
_cell.length_b   1.000
_cell.length_c   1.000
_cell.angle_alpha   90.00
_cell.angle_beta   90.00
_cell.angle_gamma   90.00
#
_symmetry.space_group_name_H-M   'P 1'
#
loop_
_entity.id
_entity.type
_entity.pdbx_description
1 polymer ?
#
loop_
_entity_poly.entity_id
_entity_poly.type
_entity_poly.pdbx_seq_one_letter_code
_entity_poly.pdbx_strand_id
1 'polypeptide(L)'
;MHLKPAAKFLVCAALLFSLQVHSLPLYTAREGRQCDSCHAYPFETDKQRAWQDPPLAERKCNMSCQGCHTDPGGGGMRTAAGRYLGSSTLPIWESETRPWHDRDRNLGALIARIKKPAEPAALPPANATVPQKVEPAQATKADKYRTHGLPADYFLYDPFVYGTPYGAAPGANKYAPEYGIYGKLNARPLLQVGGDMRLAYLKTDTREAFFPMQFDLGARVQPVRNFSAAATLGLVGRTDEFTTGRPRRADEMYTIRNAYLMLHELPYQLYLRGGIFQPTFGLRQEDHTAFVRRNFEMDLSRKYSAVMGLEAGLAANYPYLNVAVFANNGGQRIGDAAQNFVINPQGFGASVAAGWRDLAYGLGASAMMKERAREYGGNLRAVSVDGYINPGRFWFRHPLTIMGELAVGEYSGAFANRQFYASFIGVDYLLFSGINLKVNHHYYVADTARRGTATGRYGFGIEFTPLSWFKLLVEYRLVWIGPAGGATDASFANPLDNLSDKQWIIISHAYF
;
A
#
# COMPACT_ATOMS: atom_id res chain seq x y z
N MET A 1 -10.38 12.50 36.20
CA MET A 1 -11.31 11.37 36.02
C MET A 1 -10.66 10.33 35.11
N HIS A 2 -10.16 9.22 35.68
CA HIS A 2 -9.52 8.14 34.92
C HIS A 2 -10.59 7.24 34.29
N LEU A 3 -10.93 7.50 33.03
CA LEU A 3 -11.73 6.55 32.25
C LEU A 3 -10.89 5.29 31.99
N LYS A 4 -11.48 4.12 32.30
CA LYS A 4 -10.90 2.80 32.03
C LYS A 4 -10.54 2.69 30.53
N PRO A 5 -9.43 2.03 30.15
CA PRO A 5 -8.97 1.95 28.76
C PRO A 5 -10.03 1.47 27.76
N ALA A 6 -10.93 0.57 28.17
CA ALA A 6 -12.06 0.11 27.35
C ALA A 6 -13.07 1.21 26.96
N ALA A 7 -13.29 2.20 27.84
CA ALA A 7 -14.21 3.31 27.57
C ALA A 7 -13.63 4.34 26.60
N LYS A 8 -12.29 4.50 26.59
CA LYS A 8 -11.59 5.34 25.59
C LYS A 8 -11.68 4.74 24.19
N PHE A 9 -11.60 3.41 24.09
CA PHE A 9 -11.73 2.67 22.83
C PHE A 9 -13.12 2.84 22.19
N LEU A 10 -14.17 2.83 23.01
CA LEU A 10 -15.57 3.00 22.57
C LEU A 10 -15.88 4.42 22.05
N VAL A 11 -15.29 5.46 22.67
CA VAL A 11 -15.48 6.86 22.24
C VAL A 11 -14.73 7.16 20.93
N CYS A 12 -13.52 6.60 20.74
CA CYS A 12 -12.82 6.70 19.46
C CYS A 12 -13.53 5.91 18.34
N ALA A 13 -14.10 4.74 18.65
CA ALA A 13 -14.84 3.93 17.68
C ALA A 13 -16.12 4.63 17.17
N ALA A 14 -16.76 5.46 17.99
CA ALA A 14 -17.98 6.19 17.63
C ALA A 14 -17.76 7.38 16.67
N LEU A 15 -16.54 7.90 16.57
CA LEU A 15 -16.19 9.01 15.67
C LEU A 15 -15.69 8.56 14.29
N LEU A 16 -15.50 7.25 14.08
CA LEU A 16 -14.90 6.65 12.87
C LEU A 16 -15.94 6.20 11.81
N PHE A 17 -17.19 6.69 11.88
CA PHE A 17 -18.25 6.30 10.95
C PHE A 17 -18.20 7.08 9.63
N SER A 18 -17.28 6.65 8.77
CA SER A 18 -17.30 6.68 7.30
C SER A 18 -15.88 6.34 6.84
N LEU A 19 -15.67 5.93 5.57
CA LEU A 19 -14.38 5.93 4.84
C LEU A 19 -13.70 4.56 4.58
N GLN A 20 -12.56 4.58 3.88
CA GLN A 20 -12.12 3.58 2.87
C GLN A 20 -10.71 2.98 3.14
N VAL A 21 -10.33 1.80 2.56
CA VAL A 21 -9.09 0.95 2.83
C VAL A 21 -7.91 1.07 1.85
N HIS A 22 -6.63 1.05 2.32
CA HIS A 22 -5.36 1.23 1.56
C HIS A 22 -5.04 0.05 0.64
N SER A 23 -4.66 0.39 -0.60
CA SER A 23 -3.96 -0.54 -1.49
C SER A 23 -2.49 -0.63 -1.08
N LEU A 24 -1.85 -1.76 -1.33
CA LEU A 24 -0.48 -2.12 -1.01
C LEU A 24 0.12 -2.66 -2.30
N PRO A 25 1.45 -2.73 -2.46
CA PRO A 25 2.07 -3.41 -3.61
C PRO A 25 1.51 -4.84 -3.80
N LEU A 26 1.29 -5.54 -2.68
CA LEU A 26 0.58 -6.81 -2.65
C LEU A 26 -0.85 -6.72 -3.20
N TYR A 27 -1.62 -5.70 -2.79
CA TYR A 27 -2.95 -5.49 -3.33
C TYR A 27 -2.88 -5.10 -4.81
N THR A 28 -1.91 -4.32 -5.28
CA THR A 28 -1.74 -4.05 -6.71
C THR A 28 -1.46 -5.32 -7.50
N ALA A 29 -0.54 -6.18 -7.02
CA ALA A 29 -0.28 -7.48 -7.62
C ALA A 29 -1.50 -8.42 -7.59
N ARG A 30 -2.28 -8.35 -6.49
CA ARG A 30 -3.55 -9.07 -6.34
C ARG A 30 -4.64 -8.49 -7.25
N GLU A 31 -4.74 -7.18 -7.39
CA GLU A 31 -5.71 -6.46 -8.21
C GLU A 31 -5.45 -6.63 -9.69
N GLY A 32 -4.24 -7.00 -10.10
CA GLY A 32 -4.00 -7.54 -11.43
C GLY A 32 -4.95 -8.70 -11.79
N ARG A 33 -5.51 -9.44 -10.82
CA ARG A 33 -6.54 -10.45 -11.09
C ARG A 33 -7.94 -9.86 -11.34
N GLN A 34 -8.21 -8.65 -10.85
CA GLN A 34 -9.51 -7.98 -10.86
C GLN A 34 -9.48 -6.81 -11.85
N CYS A 35 -9.35 -7.16 -13.12
CA CYS A 35 -9.51 -6.20 -14.21
C CYS A 35 -10.84 -5.46 -14.12
N ASP A 36 -11.83 -5.99 -13.41
CA ASP A 36 -13.18 -5.44 -13.29
C ASP A 36 -13.23 -4.02 -12.71
N SER A 37 -12.32 -3.66 -11.79
CA SER A 37 -12.23 -2.28 -11.28
C SER A 37 -11.91 -1.24 -12.38
N CYS A 38 -11.47 -1.71 -13.54
CA CYS A 38 -10.92 -0.92 -14.64
C CYS A 38 -11.48 -1.26 -16.03
N HIS A 39 -12.00 -2.47 -16.22
CA HIS A 39 -12.42 -3.06 -17.49
C HIS A 39 -13.79 -3.73 -17.42
N ALA A 40 -14.36 -3.98 -16.23
CA ALA A 40 -15.70 -4.56 -16.12
C ALA A 40 -16.58 -3.70 -15.21
N TYR A 41 -17.33 -2.81 -15.85
CA TYR A 41 -18.51 -2.25 -15.22
C TYR A 41 -19.41 -3.40 -14.74
N PRO A 42 -19.85 -3.43 -13.47
CA PRO A 42 -20.73 -4.48 -12.96
C PRO A 42 -22.16 -4.48 -13.56
N PHE A 43 -22.44 -3.64 -14.56
CA PHE A 43 -23.78 -3.27 -15.02
C PHE A 43 -23.90 -3.32 -16.56
N GLU A 44 -24.64 -4.33 -17.08
CA GLU A 44 -25.04 -4.49 -18.50
C GLU A 44 -25.94 -3.34 -18.96
N THR A 45 -25.38 -2.15 -19.18
CA THR A 45 -26.07 -1.03 -19.80
C THR A 45 -25.67 -0.90 -21.26
N ASP A 46 -26.50 -0.27 -22.10
CA ASP A 46 -26.16 -0.07 -23.52
C ASP A 46 -24.91 0.80 -23.70
N LYS A 47 -24.65 1.68 -22.73
CA LYS A 47 -23.39 2.43 -22.64
C LYS A 47 -22.16 1.55 -22.42
N GLN A 48 -22.30 0.44 -21.68
CA GLN A 48 -21.22 -0.53 -21.50
C GLN A 48 -20.88 -1.24 -22.82
N ARG A 49 -21.88 -1.61 -23.61
CA ARG A 49 -21.66 -2.20 -24.94
C ARG A 49 -20.96 -1.22 -25.90
N ALA A 50 -21.17 0.07 -25.69
CA ALA A 50 -20.52 1.14 -26.44
C ALA A 50 -19.14 1.54 -25.89
N TRP A 51 -18.72 1.04 -24.71
CA TRP A 51 -17.43 1.39 -24.12
C TRP A 51 -16.29 0.82 -24.97
N GLN A 52 -15.46 1.72 -25.49
CA GLN A 52 -14.24 1.36 -26.21
C GLN A 52 -13.05 1.53 -25.27
N ASP A 53 -12.18 0.52 -25.23
CA ASP A 53 -10.93 0.62 -24.49
C ASP A 53 -10.13 1.84 -24.97
N PRO A 54 -9.69 2.73 -24.07
CA PRO A 54 -8.84 3.83 -24.47
C PRO A 54 -7.54 3.33 -25.12
N PRO A 55 -6.97 4.10 -26.07
CA PRO A 55 -5.60 3.91 -26.51
C PRO A 55 -4.67 3.81 -25.30
N LEU A 56 -3.60 3.03 -25.41
CA LEU A 56 -2.67 2.76 -24.30
C LEU A 56 -2.19 4.05 -23.61
N ALA A 57 -1.91 5.10 -24.39
CA ALA A 57 -1.49 6.40 -23.90
C ALA A 57 -2.51 7.09 -22.97
N GLU A 58 -3.79 6.74 -23.05
CA GLU A 58 -4.86 7.38 -22.29
C GLU A 58 -5.42 6.49 -21.16
N ARG A 59 -4.95 5.25 -21.04
CA ARG A 59 -5.39 4.32 -19.99
C ARG A 59 -4.93 4.80 -18.63
N LYS A 60 -5.87 4.94 -17.69
CA LYS A 60 -5.62 5.38 -16.30
C LYS A 60 -5.36 4.23 -15.33
N CYS A 61 -5.99 3.11 -15.61
CA CYS A 61 -5.85 1.90 -14.84
C CYS A 61 -4.52 1.24 -15.14
N ASN A 62 -3.64 1.26 -14.14
CA ASN A 62 -2.32 0.65 -14.18
C ASN A 62 -2.06 -0.15 -12.91
N MET A 63 -1.15 -1.11 -12.99
CA MET A 63 -0.69 -1.89 -11.83
C MET A 63 0.52 -1.23 -11.15
N SER A 64 0.54 0.10 -11.11
CA SER A 64 1.47 0.84 -10.29
C SER A 64 0.76 1.39 -9.06
N CYS A 65 1.54 1.77 -8.06
CA CYS A 65 1.04 2.41 -6.86
C CYS A 65 0.17 3.63 -7.20
N GLN A 66 0.50 4.39 -8.25
CA GLN A 66 -0.29 5.54 -8.73
C GLN A 66 -1.71 5.19 -9.21
N GLY A 67 -1.98 3.92 -9.56
CA GLY A 67 -3.34 3.49 -9.89
C GLY A 67 -4.27 3.62 -8.69
N CYS A 68 -3.75 3.39 -7.48
CA CYS A 68 -4.54 3.38 -6.25
C CYS A 68 -4.21 4.51 -5.26
N HIS A 69 -3.02 5.10 -5.33
CA HIS A 69 -2.54 6.15 -4.44
C HIS A 69 -2.34 7.46 -5.16
N THR A 70 -2.55 8.58 -4.46
CA THR A 70 -2.23 9.91 -4.98
C THR A 70 -0.73 10.16 -5.03
N ASP A 71 0.04 9.43 -4.21
CA ASP A 71 1.49 9.37 -4.27
C ASP A 71 1.90 8.20 -5.21
N PRO A 72 2.58 8.47 -6.34
CA PRO A 72 3.04 7.43 -7.26
C PRO A 72 4.04 6.45 -6.64
N GLY A 73 4.74 6.85 -5.56
CA GLY A 73 5.58 5.97 -4.76
C GLY A 73 4.78 5.02 -3.85
N GLY A 74 3.46 5.24 -3.72
CA GLY A 74 2.54 4.47 -2.90
C GLY A 74 2.42 4.97 -1.45
N GLY A 75 1.35 4.52 -0.78
CA GLY A 75 1.01 4.97 0.56
C GLY A 75 0.27 6.32 0.59
N GLY A 76 -0.25 6.68 1.76
CA GLY A 76 -1.01 7.91 1.95
C GLY A 76 -2.40 7.88 1.30
N MET A 77 -2.88 9.05 0.87
CA MET A 77 -4.22 9.20 0.28
C MET A 77 -4.39 8.39 -1.00
N ARG A 78 -5.63 8.00 -1.28
CA ARG A 78 -5.99 7.17 -2.43
C ARG A 78 -6.68 7.92 -3.54
N THR A 79 -6.44 7.47 -4.77
CA THR A 79 -7.29 7.82 -5.92
C THR A 79 -8.69 7.24 -5.74
N ALA A 80 -9.65 7.66 -6.57
CA ALA A 80 -10.97 7.05 -6.59
C ALA A 80 -10.94 5.52 -6.83
N ALA A 81 -10.00 5.03 -7.64
CA ALA A 81 -9.83 3.59 -7.88
C ALA A 81 -9.37 2.86 -6.61
N GLY A 82 -8.35 3.37 -5.90
CA GLY A 82 -7.91 2.77 -4.64
C GLY A 82 -8.98 2.82 -3.54
N ARG A 83 -9.81 3.85 -3.57
CA ARG A 83 -10.96 4.05 -2.67
C ARG A 83 -12.10 3.06 -2.96
N TYR A 84 -12.45 2.89 -4.23
CA TYR A 84 -13.39 1.88 -4.68
C TYR A 84 -12.91 0.48 -4.31
N LEU A 85 -11.64 0.17 -4.58
CA LEU A 85 -11.04 -1.09 -4.23
C LEU A 85 -11.17 -1.40 -2.73
N GLY A 86 -10.84 -0.40 -1.90
CA GLY A 86 -10.94 -0.54 -0.46
C GLY A 86 -12.35 -0.72 0.07
N SER A 87 -13.36 -0.25 -0.66
CA SER A 87 -14.78 -0.33 -0.24
C SER A 87 -15.53 -1.54 -0.81
N SER A 88 -15.16 -2.00 -2.00
CA SER A 88 -15.84 -3.10 -2.70
C SER A 88 -15.16 -4.45 -2.48
N THR A 89 -13.83 -4.48 -2.50
CA THR A 89 -13.08 -5.73 -2.70
C THR A 89 -12.47 -6.25 -1.42
N LEU A 90 -11.77 -5.37 -0.70
CA LEU A 90 -11.01 -5.74 0.49
C LEU A 90 -11.85 -6.21 1.68
N PRO A 91 -13.02 -5.62 2.02
CA PRO A 91 -13.72 -5.96 3.25
C PRO A 91 -14.54 -7.25 3.14
N ILE A 92 -14.95 -7.82 4.28
CA ILE A 92 -15.97 -8.88 4.35
C ILE A 92 -17.34 -8.30 3.99
N TRP A 93 -17.69 -7.19 4.63
CA TRP A 93 -18.91 -6.45 4.38
C TRP A 93 -18.62 -5.28 3.45
N GLU A 94 -19.03 -5.43 2.19
CA GLU A 94 -18.82 -4.42 1.16
C GLU A 94 -19.70 -3.18 1.42
N SER A 95 -19.11 -1.99 1.31
CA SER A 95 -19.88 -0.73 1.29
C SER A 95 -20.17 -0.26 -0.13
N GLU A 96 -19.57 -0.92 -1.12
CA GLU A 96 -19.74 -0.69 -2.54
C GLU A 96 -19.93 -2.02 -3.28
N THR A 97 -20.56 -1.99 -4.45
CA THR A 97 -20.84 -3.22 -5.21
C THR A 97 -19.54 -3.90 -5.63
N ARG A 98 -19.41 -5.20 -5.32
CA ARG A 98 -18.26 -5.98 -5.74
C ARG A 98 -18.11 -6.10 -7.26
N PRO A 99 -16.86 -6.13 -7.75
CA PRO A 99 -16.58 -6.53 -9.11
C PRO A 99 -17.04 -7.97 -9.37
N TRP A 100 -17.38 -8.29 -10.62
CA TRP A 100 -18.01 -9.56 -11.01
C TRP A 100 -17.21 -10.78 -10.54
N HIS A 101 -15.89 -10.78 -10.75
CA HIS A 101 -15.00 -11.89 -10.36
C HIS A 101 -14.89 -12.12 -8.84
N ASP A 102 -15.36 -11.18 -8.03
CA ASP A 102 -15.30 -11.24 -6.57
C ASP A 102 -16.66 -11.45 -5.90
N ARG A 103 -17.77 -11.41 -6.65
CA ARG A 103 -19.13 -11.56 -6.10
C ARG A 103 -19.33 -12.87 -5.32
N ASP A 104 -18.74 -13.95 -5.81
CA ASP A 104 -18.86 -15.29 -5.23
C ASP A 104 -17.83 -15.58 -4.13
N ARG A 105 -16.99 -14.59 -3.77
CA ARG A 105 -15.95 -14.72 -2.74
C ARG A 105 -16.36 -14.18 -1.38
N ASN A 106 -17.65 -14.02 -1.17
CA ASN A 106 -18.22 -13.63 0.11
C ASN A 106 -18.34 -14.84 1.06
N LEU A 107 -18.23 -14.59 2.36
CA LEU A 107 -18.40 -15.61 3.40
C LEU A 107 -19.74 -16.37 3.25
N GLY A 108 -20.81 -15.68 2.86
CA GLY A 108 -22.12 -16.29 2.60
C GLY A 108 -22.09 -17.31 1.46
N ALA A 109 -21.39 -17.01 0.36
CA ALA A 109 -21.23 -17.92 -0.77
C ALA A 109 -20.39 -19.16 -0.38
N LEU A 110 -19.35 -18.95 0.43
CA LEU A 110 -18.56 -20.05 0.99
C LEU A 110 -19.41 -20.96 1.90
N ILE A 111 -20.17 -20.37 2.85
CA ILE A 111 -21.07 -21.12 3.73
C ILE A 111 -22.13 -21.87 2.91
N ALA A 112 -22.71 -21.24 1.88
CA ALA A 112 -23.67 -21.89 1.00
C ALA A 112 -23.06 -23.09 0.27
N ARG A 113 -21.82 -22.96 -0.23
CA ARG A 113 -21.07 -24.03 -0.90
C ARG A 113 -20.69 -25.18 0.04
N ILE A 114 -20.40 -24.88 1.31
CA ILE A 114 -20.16 -25.92 2.34
C ILE A 114 -21.45 -26.66 2.66
N LYS A 115 -22.58 -25.94 2.80
CA LYS A 115 -23.89 -26.52 3.12
C LYS A 115 -24.49 -27.33 1.96
N LYS A 116 -24.23 -26.90 0.73
CA LYS A 116 -24.62 -27.60 -0.51
C LYS A 116 -23.38 -27.74 -1.37
N PRO A 117 -22.57 -28.80 -1.16
CA PRO A 117 -21.50 -29.13 -2.08
C PRO A 117 -22.11 -29.15 -3.47
N ALA A 118 -21.49 -28.45 -4.43
CA ALA A 118 -21.98 -28.46 -5.80
C ALA A 118 -22.11 -29.93 -6.21
N GLU A 119 -23.34 -30.37 -6.46
CA GLU A 119 -23.60 -31.66 -7.07
C GLU A 119 -22.74 -31.68 -8.33
N PRO A 120 -21.86 -32.68 -8.53
CA PRO A 120 -20.97 -32.71 -9.68
C PRO A 120 -21.82 -32.49 -10.90
N ALA A 121 -21.62 -31.36 -11.58
CA ALA A 121 -22.45 -30.97 -12.70
C ALA A 121 -22.48 -32.18 -13.64
N ALA A 122 -23.63 -32.86 -13.71
CA ALA A 122 -23.78 -34.01 -14.57
C ALA A 122 -23.34 -33.52 -15.94
N LEU A 123 -22.29 -34.15 -16.50
CA LEU A 123 -21.86 -33.83 -17.84
C LEU A 123 -23.12 -33.89 -18.70
N PRO A 124 -23.49 -32.80 -19.40
CA PRO A 124 -24.66 -32.85 -20.24
C PRO A 124 -24.50 -34.05 -21.16
N PRO A 125 -25.53 -34.90 -21.33
CA PRO A 125 -25.41 -36.08 -22.17
C PRO A 125 -24.89 -35.62 -23.53
N ALA A 126 -23.97 -36.38 -24.13
CA ALA A 126 -23.21 -35.97 -25.31
C ALA A 126 -24.07 -35.51 -26.52
N ASN A 127 -25.38 -35.78 -26.47
CA ASN A 127 -26.37 -35.44 -27.49
C ASN A 127 -27.45 -34.46 -27.00
N ALA A 128 -27.27 -33.77 -25.87
CA ALA A 128 -28.17 -32.68 -25.50
C ALA A 128 -27.98 -31.53 -26.51
N THR A 129 -28.91 -31.43 -27.45
CA THR A 129 -29.14 -30.21 -28.21
C THR A 129 -29.21 -29.07 -27.21
N VAL A 130 -28.23 -28.16 -27.24
CA VAL A 130 -28.24 -26.96 -26.41
C VAL A 130 -29.57 -26.29 -26.70
N PRO A 131 -30.55 -26.29 -25.77
CA PRO A 131 -31.79 -25.60 -26.03
C PRO A 131 -31.37 -24.16 -26.27
N GLN A 132 -31.77 -23.60 -27.42
CA GLN A 132 -31.65 -22.17 -27.67
C GLN A 132 -32.17 -21.51 -26.41
N LYS A 133 -31.26 -20.84 -25.69
CA LYS A 133 -31.59 -20.17 -24.45
C LYS A 133 -32.62 -19.14 -24.85
N VAL A 134 -33.89 -19.47 -24.69
CA VAL A 134 -35.00 -18.54 -24.87
C VAL A 134 -34.64 -17.43 -23.93
N GLU A 135 -34.19 -16.30 -24.48
CA GLU A 135 -33.93 -15.11 -23.70
C GLU A 135 -35.21 -14.87 -22.92
N PRO A 136 -35.19 -14.97 -21.58
CA PRO A 136 -36.38 -14.67 -20.80
C PRO A 136 -36.81 -13.28 -21.26
N ALA A 137 -38.08 -13.18 -21.69
CA ALA A 137 -38.70 -11.94 -22.16
C ALA A 137 -38.14 -10.80 -21.32
N GLN A 138 -37.55 -9.81 -22.00
CA GLN A 138 -36.83 -8.68 -21.43
C GLN A 138 -37.64 -8.04 -20.29
N ALA A 139 -37.58 -8.62 -19.09
CA ALA A 139 -37.88 -7.92 -17.87
C ALA A 139 -36.89 -6.78 -17.90
N THR A 140 -37.39 -5.55 -17.96
CA THR A 140 -36.64 -4.31 -18.06
C THR A 140 -35.58 -4.26 -16.96
N LYS A 141 -34.42 -4.90 -17.21
CA LYS A 141 -33.23 -4.87 -16.36
C LYS A 141 -32.72 -3.44 -16.17
N ALA A 142 -33.23 -2.50 -16.97
CA ALA A 142 -32.99 -1.07 -16.88
C ALA A 142 -33.23 -0.50 -15.47
N ASP A 143 -34.15 -1.05 -14.66
CA ASP A 143 -34.49 -0.43 -13.36
C ASP A 143 -33.58 -0.87 -12.20
N LYS A 144 -32.78 -1.92 -12.34
CA LYS A 144 -31.85 -2.35 -11.27
C LYS A 144 -30.52 -1.61 -11.29
N TYR A 145 -30.15 -1.02 -12.42
CA TYR A 145 -28.95 -0.23 -12.56
C TYR A 145 -29.36 1.22 -12.64
N ARG A 146 -29.62 1.82 -11.48
CA ARG A 146 -29.89 3.26 -11.36
C ARG A 146 -28.86 3.99 -12.21
N THR A 147 -29.33 4.74 -13.20
CA THR A 147 -28.52 5.76 -13.87
C THR A 147 -27.91 6.59 -12.76
N HIS A 148 -26.60 6.47 -12.56
CA HIS A 148 -25.90 7.22 -11.54
C HIS A 148 -25.94 8.68 -11.99
N GLY A 149 -26.96 9.42 -11.52
CA GLY A 149 -26.91 10.87 -11.51
C GLY A 149 -25.60 11.32 -10.87
N LEU A 150 -25.14 12.52 -11.21
CA LEU A 150 -24.03 13.16 -10.52
C LEU A 150 -24.19 12.89 -9.01
N PRO A 151 -23.23 12.23 -8.33
CA PRO A 151 -23.23 12.23 -6.88
C PRO A 151 -23.30 13.69 -6.48
N ALA A 152 -24.30 14.03 -5.66
CA ALA A 152 -24.42 15.39 -5.13
C ALA A 152 -23.07 15.80 -4.54
N ASP A 153 -22.74 17.09 -4.57
CA ASP A 153 -21.46 17.65 -4.11
C ASP A 153 -21.05 17.20 -2.70
N TYR A 154 -22.00 16.66 -1.93
CA TYR A 154 -21.84 15.98 -0.66
C TYR A 154 -22.54 14.62 -0.69
N PHE A 155 -21.80 13.54 -0.47
CA PHE A 155 -22.38 12.21 -0.28
C PHE A 155 -21.87 11.62 1.04
N LEU A 156 -22.76 11.11 1.90
CA LEU A 156 -22.40 10.40 3.14
C LEU A 156 -21.43 9.22 2.92
N TYR A 157 -21.35 8.72 1.68
CA TYR A 157 -20.48 7.61 1.29
C TYR A 157 -19.06 8.08 0.93
N ASP A 158 -18.85 9.38 0.73
CA ASP A 158 -17.55 9.99 0.43
C ASP A 158 -17.33 11.34 1.17
N PRO A 159 -17.42 11.38 2.51
CA PRO A 159 -17.59 12.62 3.26
C PRO A 159 -16.35 13.53 3.35
N PHE A 160 -15.19 13.10 2.84
CA PHE A 160 -13.94 13.87 2.95
C PHE A 160 -13.41 14.28 1.59
N VAL A 161 -14.31 14.32 0.61
CA VAL A 161 -14.00 14.51 -0.79
C VAL A 161 -15.00 15.48 -1.38
N TYR A 162 -14.50 16.58 -1.96
CA TYR A 162 -15.33 17.74 -2.30
C TYR A 162 -15.00 18.29 -3.69
N GLY A 163 -16.03 18.74 -4.39
CA GLY A 163 -15.95 19.49 -5.64
C GLY A 163 -15.38 18.71 -6.82
N THR A 164 -15.24 19.40 -7.95
CA THR A 164 -14.65 18.88 -9.19
C THR A 164 -13.61 19.89 -9.73
N PRO A 165 -12.42 19.46 -10.15
CA PRO A 165 -11.42 20.34 -10.75
C PRO A 165 -11.94 21.06 -12.00
N TYR A 166 -11.39 22.23 -12.30
CA TYR A 166 -11.66 22.91 -13.56
C TYR A 166 -11.20 22.04 -14.75
N GLY A 167 -12.05 21.93 -15.78
CA GLY A 167 -11.82 21.07 -16.93
C GLY A 167 -11.90 19.56 -16.65
N ALA A 168 -12.39 19.17 -15.47
CA ALA A 168 -12.62 17.78 -15.10
C ALA A 168 -14.10 17.44 -14.93
N ALA A 169 -14.99 18.25 -15.49
CA ALA A 169 -16.42 17.99 -15.45
C ALA A 169 -16.74 16.58 -16.01
N PRO A 170 -17.77 15.93 -15.49
CA PRO A 170 -18.23 14.62 -15.96
C PRO A 170 -18.54 14.65 -17.44
N GLY A 171 -18.00 13.70 -18.21
CA GLY A 171 -18.10 13.70 -19.68
C GLY A 171 -17.16 14.68 -20.40
N ALA A 172 -16.42 15.55 -19.70
CA ALA A 172 -15.41 16.43 -20.32
C ALA A 172 -14.18 15.68 -20.86
N ASN A 173 -14.11 14.36 -20.66
CA ASN A 173 -13.11 13.51 -21.28
C ASN A 173 -13.77 12.27 -21.85
N LYS A 174 -13.35 11.87 -23.06
CA LYS A 174 -13.82 10.65 -23.77
C LYS A 174 -13.79 9.39 -22.90
N TYR A 175 -12.82 9.33 -21.97
CA TYR A 175 -12.61 8.21 -21.04
C TYR A 175 -12.61 8.66 -19.58
N ALA A 176 -13.22 9.81 -19.25
CA ALA A 176 -13.58 10.03 -17.85
C ALA A 176 -14.52 8.88 -17.46
N PRO A 177 -14.25 8.16 -16.36
CA PRO A 177 -15.23 7.25 -15.79
C PRO A 177 -16.58 7.94 -15.80
N GLU A 178 -17.58 7.36 -16.45
CA GLU A 178 -18.95 7.79 -16.19
C GLU A 178 -19.17 7.68 -14.68
N TYR A 179 -20.03 8.53 -14.12
CA TYR A 179 -20.49 8.29 -12.77
C TYR A 179 -21.02 6.85 -12.69
N GLY A 180 -20.46 6.07 -11.77
CA GLY A 180 -20.81 4.66 -11.60
C GLY A 180 -19.65 3.66 -11.67
N ILE A 181 -18.50 3.92 -12.32
CA ILE A 181 -17.38 2.93 -12.32
C ILE A 181 -16.93 2.67 -10.89
N TYR A 182 -16.81 3.75 -10.12
CA TYR A 182 -16.43 3.72 -8.72
C TYR A 182 -17.65 3.79 -7.80
N GLY A 183 -18.81 3.28 -8.26
CA GLY A 183 -20.06 3.34 -7.51
C GLY A 183 -20.45 4.78 -7.19
N LYS A 184 -20.55 5.11 -5.89
CA LYS A 184 -20.98 6.43 -5.41
C LYS A 184 -19.83 7.42 -5.19
N LEU A 185 -18.60 7.03 -5.52
CA LEU A 185 -17.41 7.83 -5.20
C LEU A 185 -17.15 8.93 -6.22
N ASN A 186 -16.64 10.07 -5.73
CA ASN A 186 -16.16 11.13 -6.60
C ASN A 186 -14.85 10.68 -7.29
N ALA A 187 -14.92 10.49 -8.61
CA ALA A 187 -13.81 10.00 -9.41
C ALA A 187 -12.62 10.98 -9.48
N ARG A 188 -12.89 12.29 -9.37
CA ARG A 188 -11.90 13.37 -9.51
C ARG A 188 -12.27 14.54 -8.63
N PRO A 189 -11.92 14.48 -7.34
CA PRO A 189 -12.27 15.58 -6.45
C PRO A 189 -11.34 16.77 -6.57
N LEU A 190 -11.89 17.96 -6.30
CA LEU A 190 -11.11 19.18 -6.15
C LEU A 190 -10.29 19.14 -4.85
N LEU A 191 -10.91 18.70 -3.76
CA LEU A 191 -10.30 18.56 -2.44
C LEU A 191 -10.54 17.16 -1.91
N GLN A 192 -9.50 16.56 -1.34
CA GLN A 192 -9.57 15.29 -0.63
C GLN A 192 -8.80 15.43 0.68
N VAL A 193 -9.40 14.95 1.77
CA VAL A 193 -8.78 14.81 3.08
C VAL A 193 -8.90 13.35 3.48
N GLY A 194 -7.92 12.84 4.24
CA GLY A 194 -8.01 11.50 4.81
C GLY A 194 -6.86 11.23 5.77
N GLY A 195 -6.88 10.07 6.41
CA GLY A 195 -5.87 9.67 7.36
C GLY A 195 -5.69 8.15 7.49
N ASP A 196 -4.56 7.79 8.09
CA ASP A 196 -4.13 6.42 8.35
C ASP A 196 -3.70 6.33 9.81
N MET A 197 -4.35 5.50 10.61
CA MET A 197 -3.91 5.19 11.97
C MET A 197 -3.58 3.70 12.09
N ARG A 198 -2.36 3.41 12.57
CA ARG A 198 -1.90 2.05 12.88
C ARG A 198 -1.44 1.96 14.31
N LEU A 199 -2.03 1.03 15.04
CA LEU A 199 -1.63 0.68 16.39
C LEU A 199 -1.09 -0.75 16.36
N ALA A 200 0.05 -0.96 16.99
CA ALA A 200 0.62 -2.29 17.15
C ALA A 200 0.66 -2.68 18.61
N TYR A 201 0.32 -3.93 18.83
CA TYR A 201 0.60 -4.67 20.04
C TYR A 201 1.62 -5.75 19.72
N LEU A 202 2.74 -5.76 20.43
CA LEU A 202 3.80 -6.74 20.29
C LEU A 202 3.98 -7.47 21.61
N LYS A 203 4.01 -8.79 21.55
CA LYS A 203 4.33 -9.65 22.68
C LYS A 203 5.43 -10.64 22.31
N THR A 204 6.48 -10.67 23.11
CA THR A 204 7.55 -11.67 23.07
C THR A 204 7.54 -12.49 24.36
N ASP A 205 8.45 -13.46 24.47
CA ASP A 205 8.62 -14.23 25.71
C ASP A 205 9.10 -13.36 26.89
N THR A 206 9.77 -12.25 26.57
CA THR A 206 10.44 -11.38 27.56
C THR A 206 9.78 -10.00 27.70
N ARG A 207 8.97 -9.56 26.73
CA ARG A 207 8.45 -8.18 26.67
C ARG A 207 7.06 -8.11 26.08
N GLU A 208 6.36 -7.05 26.42
CA GLU A 208 5.07 -6.68 25.86
C GLU A 208 5.07 -5.18 25.61
N ALA A 209 4.46 -4.73 24.52
CA ALA A 209 4.36 -3.31 24.24
C ALA A 209 3.18 -2.99 23.34
N PHE A 210 2.63 -1.80 23.55
CA PHE A 210 1.60 -1.22 22.72
C PHE A 210 2.04 0.17 22.26
N PHE A 211 2.11 0.39 20.95
CA PHE A 211 2.60 1.66 20.42
C PHE A 211 1.87 2.04 19.12
N PRO A 212 1.66 3.35 18.88
CA PRO A 212 1.18 3.82 17.59
C PRO A 212 2.32 3.69 16.58
N MET A 213 2.15 2.83 15.57
CA MET A 213 3.12 2.70 14.48
C MET A 213 3.07 3.90 13.54
N GLN A 214 1.86 4.41 13.29
CA GLN A 214 1.63 5.47 12.31
C GLN A 214 0.32 6.18 12.67
N PHE A 215 0.32 7.51 12.58
CA PHE A 215 -0.91 8.29 12.54
C PHE A 215 -0.66 9.40 11.53
N ASP A 216 -1.18 9.25 10.33
CA ASP A 216 -0.96 10.19 9.25
C ASP A 216 -2.27 10.90 8.91
N LEU A 217 -2.20 12.20 8.66
CA LEU A 217 -3.27 13.05 8.17
C LEU A 217 -2.81 13.69 6.86
N GLY A 218 -3.56 13.46 5.79
CA GLY A 218 -3.24 13.95 4.45
C GLY A 218 -4.34 14.82 3.87
N ALA A 219 -3.92 15.76 3.01
CA ALA A 219 -4.83 16.54 2.18
C ALA A 219 -4.26 16.72 0.77
N ARG A 220 -5.14 16.64 -0.24
CA ARG A 220 -4.84 16.86 -1.65
C ARG A 220 -5.80 17.87 -2.24
N VAL A 221 -5.26 18.81 -3.02
CA VAL A 221 -6.04 19.76 -3.83
C VAL A 221 -5.67 19.57 -5.30
N GLN A 222 -6.66 19.47 -6.17
CA GLN A 222 -6.51 19.32 -7.61
C GLN A 222 -7.32 20.43 -8.31
N PRO A 223 -6.77 21.64 -8.47
CA PRO A 223 -7.53 22.78 -9.00
C PRO A 223 -7.87 22.62 -10.49
N VAL A 224 -6.98 21.97 -11.26
CA VAL A 224 -7.17 21.66 -12.68
C VAL A 224 -6.88 20.18 -12.93
N ARG A 225 -7.40 19.66 -14.05
CA ARG A 225 -7.36 18.23 -14.39
C ARG A 225 -6.01 17.52 -14.15
N ASN A 226 -4.89 18.11 -14.56
CA ASN A 226 -3.60 17.42 -14.56
C ASN A 226 -2.64 17.91 -13.46
N PHE A 227 -3.08 18.81 -12.59
CA PHE A 227 -2.21 19.39 -11.56
C PHE A 227 -2.80 19.18 -10.18
N SER A 228 -1.99 18.70 -9.24
CA SER A 228 -2.39 18.60 -7.85
C SER A 228 -1.27 18.97 -6.88
N ALA A 229 -1.67 19.43 -5.70
CA ALA A 229 -0.81 19.59 -4.53
C ALA A 229 -1.27 18.59 -3.47
N ALA A 230 -0.34 17.94 -2.79
CA ALA A 230 -0.66 17.01 -1.71
C ALA A 230 0.36 17.11 -0.58
N ALA A 231 -0.09 16.93 0.66
CA ALA A 231 0.77 16.86 1.83
C ALA A 231 0.22 15.84 2.84
N THR A 232 1.13 15.21 3.57
CA THR A 232 0.82 14.25 4.65
C THR A 232 1.66 14.57 5.87
N LEU A 233 0.98 14.84 6.98
CA LEU A 233 1.56 15.01 8.31
C LEU A 233 1.44 13.69 9.07
N GLY A 234 2.56 13.14 9.50
CA GLY A 234 2.61 11.92 10.31
C GLY A 234 2.96 12.21 11.75
N LEU A 235 2.28 11.58 12.69
CA LEU A 235 2.73 11.45 14.07
C LEU A 235 3.52 10.16 14.21
N VAL A 236 4.68 10.26 14.86
CA VAL A 236 5.54 9.11 15.15
C VAL A 236 5.38 8.76 16.62
N GLY A 237 4.95 7.51 16.87
CA GLY A 237 4.72 7.01 18.20
C GLY A 237 5.95 6.98 19.09
N ARG A 238 5.68 7.00 20.39
CA ARG A 238 6.63 6.86 21.48
C ARG A 238 6.84 5.36 21.73
N THR A 239 8.05 4.83 21.52
CA THR A 239 8.42 3.47 21.95
C THR A 239 9.11 3.54 23.30
N ASP A 240 8.36 3.94 24.34
CA ASP A 240 8.90 4.17 25.68
C ASP A 240 9.55 2.94 26.32
N GLU A 241 9.22 1.74 25.85
CA GLU A 241 9.58 0.49 26.52
C GLU A 241 10.69 -0.30 25.79
N PHE A 242 11.15 0.15 24.62
CA PHE A 242 12.16 -0.59 23.81
C PHE A 242 13.51 0.08 23.65
N THR A 243 13.64 1.36 23.95
CA THR A 243 14.93 2.06 23.86
C THR A 243 15.21 2.79 25.15
N THR A 244 16.43 2.68 25.67
CA THR A 244 16.98 3.43 26.81
C THR A 244 17.10 4.95 26.57
N GLY A 245 16.38 5.48 25.58
CA GLY A 245 16.43 6.85 25.15
C GLY A 245 15.48 7.73 25.94
N ARG A 246 15.78 9.04 25.99
CA ARG A 246 14.89 10.02 26.62
C ARG A 246 13.51 10.02 25.95
N PRO A 247 12.43 10.32 26.69
CA PRO A 247 11.12 10.59 26.14
C PRO A 247 11.20 11.65 25.03
N ARG A 248 10.49 11.42 23.92
CA ARG A 248 10.32 12.44 22.88
C ARG A 248 9.44 13.56 23.39
N ARG A 249 9.80 14.80 23.06
CA ARG A 249 8.97 15.99 23.32
C ARG A 249 7.84 16.08 22.29
N ALA A 250 6.79 16.86 22.56
CA ALA A 250 5.64 16.97 21.66
C ALA A 250 6.00 17.52 20.26
N ASP A 251 6.97 18.42 20.19
CA ASP A 251 7.58 18.95 18.96
C ASP A 251 8.43 17.91 18.20
N GLU A 252 8.72 16.78 18.86
CA GLU A 252 9.43 15.63 18.30
C GLU A 252 8.51 14.48 17.89
N MET A 253 7.20 14.70 17.91
CA MET A 253 6.22 13.64 17.62
C MET A 253 5.53 13.81 16.27
N TYR A 254 5.77 14.90 15.52
CA TYR A 254 5.19 15.11 14.19
C TYR A 254 6.26 15.23 13.10
N THR A 255 5.95 14.78 11.89
CA THR A 255 6.83 14.84 10.71
C THR A 255 6.03 15.06 9.44
N ILE A 256 6.63 15.75 8.46
CA ILE A 256 6.07 15.81 7.11
C ILE A 256 6.54 14.54 6.39
N ARG A 257 5.60 13.63 6.09
CA ARG A 257 5.89 12.38 5.35
C ARG A 257 6.14 12.68 3.87
N ASN A 258 5.28 13.52 3.31
CA ASN A 258 5.39 14.04 1.96
C ASN A 258 4.70 15.41 1.88
N ALA A 259 5.15 16.24 0.94
CA ALA A 259 4.55 17.51 0.58
C ALA A 259 5.05 17.91 -0.80
N TYR A 260 4.18 17.86 -1.81
CA TYR A 260 4.61 18.00 -3.20
C TYR A 260 3.55 18.62 -4.11
N LEU A 261 4.03 19.17 -5.22
CA LEU A 261 3.24 19.53 -6.38
C LEU A 261 3.44 18.47 -7.46
N MET A 262 2.41 18.21 -8.26
CA MET A 262 2.44 17.15 -9.26
C MET A 262 1.66 17.51 -10.52
N LEU A 263 2.33 17.39 -11.66
CA LEU A 263 1.71 17.24 -12.97
C LEU A 263 1.52 15.73 -13.22
N HIS A 264 0.32 15.27 -13.50
CA HIS A 264 0.01 13.84 -13.63
C HIS A 264 -1.02 13.57 -14.72
N GLU A 265 -1.30 12.28 -14.99
CA GLU A 265 -2.25 11.84 -16.02
C GLU A 265 -1.92 12.37 -17.43
N LEU A 266 -0.64 12.57 -17.73
CA LEU A 266 -0.17 12.83 -19.09
C LEU A 266 -0.18 11.52 -19.91
N PRO A 267 0.04 11.57 -21.24
CA PRO A 267 0.13 10.36 -22.05
C PRO A 267 1.04 9.30 -21.42
N TYR A 268 0.57 8.05 -21.43
CA TYR A 268 1.22 6.89 -20.80
C TYR A 268 1.29 6.93 -19.27
N GLN A 269 0.37 7.67 -18.64
CA GLN A 269 0.37 7.95 -17.21
C GLN A 269 1.70 8.53 -16.73
N LEU A 270 2.30 9.39 -17.55
CA LEU A 270 3.47 10.15 -17.18
C LEU A 270 3.09 11.15 -16.07
N TYR A 271 3.98 11.29 -15.09
CA TYR A 271 3.89 12.30 -14.06
C TYR A 271 5.25 12.97 -13.82
N LEU A 272 5.18 14.20 -13.33
CA LEU A 272 6.30 14.96 -12.79
C LEU A 272 5.89 15.48 -11.42
N ARG A 273 6.69 15.19 -10.40
CA ARG A 273 6.48 15.60 -9.02
C ARG A 273 7.69 16.40 -8.54
N GLY A 274 7.44 17.45 -7.77
CA GLY A 274 8.47 18.19 -7.04
C GLY A 274 8.08 18.49 -5.60
N GLY A 275 9.00 18.32 -4.66
CA GLY A 275 8.79 18.60 -3.25
C GLY A 275 9.46 17.57 -2.34
N ILE A 276 8.81 17.27 -1.22
CA ILE A 276 9.24 16.28 -0.23
C ILE A 276 8.52 14.96 -0.51
N PHE A 277 9.28 13.90 -0.69
CA PHE A 277 8.76 12.56 -0.96
C PHE A 277 9.76 11.52 -0.46
N GLN A 278 9.36 10.25 -0.43
CA GLN A 278 10.30 9.15 -0.23
C GLN A 278 10.69 8.60 -1.61
N PRO A 279 12.00 8.50 -1.94
CA PRO A 279 12.45 8.08 -3.26
C PRO A 279 11.98 6.65 -3.56
N THR A 280 12.03 6.25 -4.83
CA THR A 280 11.53 4.93 -5.25
C THR A 280 12.64 3.89 -5.23
N PHE A 281 12.48 2.87 -4.39
CA PHE A 281 13.41 1.74 -4.23
C PHE A 281 12.66 0.53 -3.65
N GLY A 282 12.87 -0.64 -4.24
CA GLY A 282 12.26 -1.91 -3.82
C GLY A 282 10.73 -1.98 -3.97
N LEU A 283 10.13 -3.01 -3.34
CA LEU A 283 8.68 -3.25 -3.37
C LEU A 283 7.90 -2.35 -2.42
N ARG A 284 8.55 -1.74 -1.41
CA ARG A 284 7.90 -0.89 -0.38
C ARG A 284 6.76 -1.60 0.37
N GLN A 285 7.05 -2.83 0.82
CA GLN A 285 6.26 -3.66 1.76
C GLN A 285 5.49 -2.86 2.83
N GLU A 286 4.29 -3.22 3.26
CA GLU A 286 3.59 -2.51 4.36
C GLU A 286 4.39 -2.50 5.67
N ASP A 287 5.06 -3.61 5.97
CA ASP A 287 5.88 -3.76 7.14
C ASP A 287 7.15 -2.91 7.01
N HIS A 288 7.18 -1.77 7.69
CA HIS A 288 8.32 -0.87 7.73
C HIS A 288 9.51 -1.45 8.51
N THR A 289 9.31 -2.54 9.27
CA THR A 289 10.39 -3.29 9.92
C THR A 289 11.06 -4.29 8.98
N ALA A 290 10.53 -4.50 7.76
CA ALA A 290 11.15 -5.38 6.78
C ALA A 290 12.59 -4.95 6.48
N PHE A 291 13.52 -5.91 6.49
CA PHE A 291 14.95 -5.64 6.28
C PHE A 291 15.24 -4.95 4.95
N VAL A 292 14.54 -5.35 3.87
CA VAL A 292 14.61 -4.73 2.54
C VAL A 292 14.14 -3.27 2.51
N ARG A 293 13.40 -2.81 3.53
CA ARG A 293 13.02 -1.40 3.68
C ARG A 293 13.93 -0.65 4.64
N ARG A 294 13.97 -1.11 5.89
CA ARG A 294 14.58 -0.38 7.00
C ARG A 294 16.07 -0.13 6.79
N ASN A 295 16.79 -1.16 6.37
CA ASN A 295 18.25 -1.10 6.20
C ASN A 295 18.67 -0.35 4.93
N PHE A 296 17.71 -0.06 4.06
CA PHE A 296 17.90 0.72 2.83
C PHE A 296 17.32 2.14 2.96
N GLU A 297 17.01 2.60 4.18
CA GLU A 297 16.43 3.93 4.43
C GLU A 297 15.09 4.17 3.74
N MET A 298 14.28 3.12 3.66
CA MET A 298 12.94 3.15 3.08
C MET A 298 11.85 2.99 4.14
N ASP A 299 12.17 3.36 5.38
CA ASP A 299 11.29 3.34 6.55
C ASP A 299 10.79 4.76 6.85
N LEU A 300 9.54 5.04 6.50
CA LEU A 300 8.95 6.37 6.68
C LEU A 300 8.91 6.82 8.14
N SER A 301 8.95 5.91 9.12
CA SER A 301 9.03 6.26 10.54
C SER A 301 10.29 7.07 10.87
N ARG A 302 11.29 7.05 9.97
CA ARG A 302 12.57 7.77 10.09
C ARG A 302 12.64 8.94 9.11
N LYS A 303 13.10 10.09 9.63
CA LYS A 303 13.18 11.36 8.90
C LYS A 303 14.02 11.30 7.62
N TYR A 304 15.15 10.59 7.67
CA TYR A 304 16.12 10.52 6.59
C TYR A 304 15.64 9.67 5.39
N SER A 305 14.49 9.02 5.52
CA SER A 305 13.84 8.30 4.43
C SER A 305 13.11 9.24 3.47
N ALA A 306 12.65 10.41 3.95
CA ALA A 306 12.11 11.46 3.09
C ALA A 306 13.25 12.31 2.51
N VAL A 307 13.10 12.76 1.27
CA VAL A 307 14.06 13.56 0.51
C VAL A 307 13.34 14.74 -0.12
N MET A 308 14.09 15.77 -0.52
CA MET A 308 13.55 16.93 -1.22
C MET A 308 14.11 16.98 -2.64
N GLY A 309 13.27 16.99 -3.66
CA GLY A 309 13.75 16.99 -5.03
C GLY A 309 12.67 16.92 -6.10
N LEU A 310 13.03 16.31 -7.22
CA LEU A 310 12.17 16.08 -8.38
C LEU A 310 12.11 14.59 -8.68
N GLU A 311 10.93 14.11 -9.06
CA GLU A 311 10.70 12.74 -9.53
C GLU A 311 9.83 12.79 -10.79
N ALA A 312 10.23 12.05 -11.83
CA ALA A 312 9.41 11.80 -12.99
C ALA A 312 9.19 10.29 -13.12
N GLY A 313 8.00 9.89 -13.54
CA GLY A 313 7.71 8.48 -13.77
C GLY A 313 6.64 8.25 -14.80
N LEU A 314 6.63 7.04 -15.35
CA LEU A 314 5.66 6.53 -16.31
C LEU A 314 5.15 5.17 -15.84
N ALA A 315 3.85 4.94 -15.99
CA ALA A 315 3.27 3.61 -15.78
C ALA A 315 2.20 3.33 -16.84
N ALA A 316 2.68 3.05 -18.05
CA ALA A 316 1.90 2.73 -19.24
C ALA A 316 1.25 1.33 -19.18
N ASN A 317 0.85 0.89 -17.98
CA ASN A 317 0.69 -0.50 -17.57
C ASN A 317 2.02 -1.26 -17.63
N TYR A 318 2.51 -1.56 -18.82
CA TYR A 318 3.75 -2.26 -19.10
C TYR A 318 4.48 -1.50 -20.22
N PRO A 319 5.70 -0.96 -20.02
CA PRO A 319 6.55 -0.99 -18.82
C PRO A 319 6.23 0.12 -17.80
N TYR A 320 6.95 0.13 -16.67
CA TYR A 320 7.04 1.28 -15.76
C TYR A 320 8.49 1.76 -15.59
N LEU A 321 8.65 3.04 -15.28
CA LEU A 321 9.92 3.68 -14.93
C LEU A 321 9.66 4.85 -13.99
N ASN A 322 10.52 5.02 -12.98
CA ASN A 322 10.55 6.17 -12.08
C ASN A 322 12.00 6.60 -11.93
N VAL A 323 12.26 7.90 -12.02
CA VAL A 323 13.59 8.50 -11.85
C VAL A 323 13.44 9.69 -10.92
N ALA A 324 14.29 9.77 -9.90
CA ALA A 324 14.32 10.90 -8.98
C ALA A 324 15.74 11.41 -8.77
N VAL A 325 15.86 12.72 -8.59
CA VAL A 325 17.07 13.40 -8.11
C VAL A 325 16.67 14.29 -6.94
N PHE A 326 17.48 14.29 -5.89
CA PHE A 326 17.07 14.90 -4.63
C PHE A 326 18.25 15.30 -3.75
N ALA A 327 18.01 16.25 -2.86
CA ALA A 327 18.84 16.46 -1.68
C ALA A 327 18.38 15.49 -0.58
N ASN A 328 19.33 14.79 0.04
CA ASN A 328 18.97 13.87 1.11
C ASN A 328 18.54 14.66 2.34
N ASN A 329 17.59 14.13 3.12
CA ASN A 329 17.41 14.62 4.46
C ASN A 329 18.46 13.96 5.37
N GLY A 330 19.46 14.72 5.80
CA GLY A 330 20.49 14.21 6.71
C GLY A 330 19.96 13.94 8.12
N GLY A 331 18.75 14.42 8.44
CA GLY A 331 18.24 14.38 9.80
C GLY A 331 19.19 15.09 10.74
N GLN A 332 19.59 14.42 11.82
CA GLN A 332 20.55 14.95 12.78
C GLN A 332 21.92 14.28 12.69
N ARG A 333 22.90 14.99 13.25
CA ARG A 333 24.25 14.45 13.42
C ARG A 333 24.19 13.20 14.29
N ILE A 334 24.91 12.15 13.91
CA ILE A 334 25.10 10.95 14.72
C ILE A 334 25.56 11.38 16.13
N GLY A 335 24.82 10.96 17.17
CA GLY A 335 25.11 11.28 18.57
C GLY A 335 24.32 12.46 19.15
N ASP A 336 23.58 13.21 18.34
CA ASP A 336 22.66 14.22 18.85
C ASP A 336 21.36 13.56 19.33
N ALA A 337 21.10 13.65 20.63
CA ALA A 337 19.88 13.12 21.23
C ALA A 337 18.66 14.02 20.99
N ALA A 338 18.84 15.26 20.54
CA ALA A 338 17.82 16.29 20.44
C ALA A 338 17.00 16.21 19.13
N GLN A 339 16.21 15.16 18.86
CA GLN A 339 15.54 14.90 17.56
C GLN A 339 14.60 16.01 17.00
N ASN A 340 15.11 17.19 16.65
CA ASN A 340 14.34 18.28 16.03
C ASN A 340 13.90 17.87 14.61
N PHE A 341 12.61 18.01 14.29
CA PHE A 341 11.98 17.54 13.03
C PHE A 341 12.14 18.54 11.88
N VAL A 342 13.30 19.21 11.79
CA VAL A 342 13.61 20.15 10.70
C VAL A 342 14.22 19.37 9.53
N ILE A 343 13.72 19.61 8.32
CA ILE A 343 14.32 19.07 7.10
C ILE A 343 15.71 19.69 6.97
N ASN A 344 16.73 18.83 6.93
CA ASN A 344 18.12 19.24 6.84
C ASN A 344 18.71 18.67 5.54
N PRO A 345 18.62 19.41 4.41
CA PRO A 345 19.18 18.96 3.15
C PRO A 345 20.70 18.74 3.29
N GLN A 346 21.15 17.51 3.07
CA GLN A 346 22.53 17.10 3.18
C GLN A 346 22.94 16.30 1.94
N GLY A 347 23.89 16.84 1.19
CA GLY A 347 24.40 16.24 -0.05
C GLY A 347 23.30 15.96 -1.08
N PHE A 348 23.55 15.00 -1.98
CA PHE A 348 22.68 14.69 -3.11
C PHE A 348 22.39 13.19 -3.18
N GLY A 349 21.34 12.82 -3.87
CA GLY A 349 20.99 11.44 -4.14
C GLY A 349 20.17 11.31 -5.41
N ALA A 350 20.10 10.09 -5.89
CA ALA A 350 19.27 9.74 -7.03
C ALA A 350 18.71 8.33 -6.84
N SER A 351 17.56 8.08 -7.45
CA SER A 351 16.97 6.74 -7.51
C SER A 351 16.37 6.49 -8.88
N VAL A 352 16.48 5.25 -9.34
CA VAL A 352 15.78 4.77 -10.53
C VAL A 352 15.10 3.45 -10.20
N ALA A 353 13.87 3.27 -10.67
CA ALA A 353 13.16 2.01 -10.55
C ALA A 353 12.37 1.75 -11.84
N ALA A 354 12.59 0.60 -12.47
CA ALA A 354 11.97 0.25 -13.73
C ALA A 354 11.60 -1.23 -13.76
N GLY A 355 10.67 -1.59 -14.63
CA GLY A 355 10.31 -2.99 -14.80
C GLY A 355 9.07 -3.23 -15.64
N TRP A 356 8.62 -4.47 -15.57
CA TRP A 356 7.43 -4.99 -16.20
C TRP A 356 6.47 -5.47 -15.11
N ARG A 357 5.19 -5.14 -15.22
CA ARG A 357 4.19 -5.56 -14.22
C ARG A 357 2.98 -6.08 -14.93
N ASP A 358 2.89 -7.36 -15.25
CA ASP A 358 1.71 -7.99 -15.85
C ASP A 358 0.72 -8.50 -14.77
N LEU A 359 -0.50 -8.86 -15.18
CA LEU A 359 -1.57 -9.33 -14.30
C LEU A 359 -1.16 -10.61 -13.57
N ALA A 360 -0.45 -11.48 -14.27
CA ALA A 360 -0.01 -12.78 -13.77
C ALA A 360 1.38 -12.75 -13.15
N TYR A 361 2.23 -11.79 -13.49
CA TYR A 361 3.60 -11.71 -12.97
C TYR A 361 4.15 -10.30 -13.12
N GLY A 362 5.13 -9.95 -12.30
CA GLY A 362 5.89 -8.71 -12.49
C GLY A 362 7.35 -8.94 -12.13
N LEU A 363 8.22 -8.16 -12.75
CA LEU A 363 9.65 -8.12 -12.50
C LEU A 363 10.12 -6.67 -12.54
N GLY A 364 10.83 -6.26 -11.50
CA GLY A 364 11.34 -4.93 -11.29
C GLY A 364 12.80 -4.95 -10.88
N ALA A 365 13.48 -3.85 -11.15
CA ALA A 365 14.76 -3.53 -10.58
C ALA A 365 14.79 -2.08 -10.13
N SER A 366 15.54 -1.80 -9.07
CA SER A 366 15.77 -0.43 -8.62
C SER A 366 17.21 -0.21 -8.18
N ALA A 367 17.67 1.03 -8.30
CA ALA A 367 18.96 1.47 -7.80
C ALA A 367 18.80 2.80 -7.10
N MET A 368 19.57 3.01 -6.03
CA MET A 368 19.54 4.23 -5.24
C MET A 368 20.94 4.57 -4.77
N MET A 369 21.27 5.86 -4.85
CA MET A 369 22.45 6.42 -4.21
C MET A 369 22.05 7.62 -3.35
N LYS A 370 22.69 7.73 -2.19
CA LYS A 370 22.61 8.88 -1.29
C LYS A 370 24.03 9.23 -0.87
N GLU A 371 24.49 10.43 -1.19
CA GLU A 371 25.77 10.96 -0.74
C GLU A 371 25.55 12.00 0.34
N ARG A 372 26.15 11.80 1.52
CA ARG A 372 26.01 12.65 2.70
C ARG A 372 27.31 12.69 3.47
N ALA A 373 27.55 13.76 4.24
CA ALA A 373 28.67 13.77 5.17
C ALA A 373 28.54 12.61 6.18
N ARG A 374 29.70 12.07 6.61
CA ARG A 374 29.78 10.90 7.50
C ARG A 374 28.96 11.08 8.78
N GLU A 375 28.89 12.30 9.28
CA GLU A 375 28.17 12.67 10.49
C GLU A 375 26.64 12.65 10.34
N TYR A 376 26.10 12.57 9.12
CA TYR A 376 24.66 12.46 8.82
C TYR A 376 24.29 11.09 8.21
N GLY A 377 24.99 10.03 8.63
CA GLY A 377 24.75 8.65 8.18
C GLY A 377 25.65 8.18 7.05
N GLY A 378 26.39 9.08 6.39
CA GLY A 378 27.30 8.74 5.30
C GLY A 378 26.58 8.32 4.01
N ASN A 379 27.36 7.77 3.09
CA ASN A 379 26.85 7.40 1.77
C ASN A 379 26.19 6.03 1.80
N LEU A 380 25.11 5.89 1.03
CA LEU A 380 24.42 4.65 0.74
C LEU A 380 24.39 4.45 -0.77
N ARG A 381 24.80 3.27 -1.24
CA ARG A 381 24.57 2.80 -2.60
C ARG A 381 23.83 1.48 -2.52
N ALA A 382 22.76 1.33 -3.27
CA ALA A 382 21.92 0.15 -3.18
C ALA A 382 21.31 -0.22 -4.54
N VAL A 383 21.11 -1.52 -4.73
CA VAL A 383 20.38 -2.10 -5.86
C VAL A 383 19.39 -3.14 -5.33
N SER A 384 18.24 -3.26 -5.99
CA SER A 384 17.26 -4.31 -5.71
C SER A 384 16.76 -4.95 -7.00
N VAL A 385 16.39 -6.22 -6.90
CA VAL A 385 15.54 -6.90 -7.87
C VAL A 385 14.32 -7.41 -7.13
N ASP A 386 13.17 -7.29 -7.76
CA ASP A 386 11.90 -7.65 -7.16
C ASP A 386 10.93 -8.23 -8.18
N GLY A 387 9.94 -8.96 -7.70
CA GLY A 387 8.92 -9.50 -8.57
C GLY A 387 7.77 -10.14 -7.84
N TYR A 388 6.76 -10.52 -8.62
CA TYR A 388 5.61 -11.27 -8.13
C TYR A 388 5.11 -12.24 -9.19
N ILE A 389 4.36 -13.24 -8.75
CA ILE A 389 3.53 -14.11 -9.57
C ILE A 389 2.16 -14.25 -8.90
N ASN A 390 1.11 -14.14 -9.71
CA ASN A 390 -0.29 -14.26 -9.32
C ASN A 390 -0.95 -15.33 -10.20
N PRO A 391 -0.77 -16.63 -9.87
CA PRO A 391 -1.43 -17.72 -10.57
C PRO A 391 -2.97 -17.65 -10.46
N GLY A 392 -3.51 -16.85 -9.53
CA GLY A 392 -4.94 -16.60 -9.42
C GLY A 392 -5.59 -16.04 -10.69
N ARG A 393 -4.79 -15.47 -11.61
CA ARG A 393 -5.25 -15.08 -12.96
C ARG A 393 -5.63 -16.27 -13.84
N PHE A 394 -4.90 -17.38 -13.73
CA PHE A 394 -5.15 -18.61 -14.49
C PHE A 394 -6.08 -19.56 -13.74
N TRP A 395 -6.00 -19.55 -12.41
CA TRP A 395 -6.79 -20.40 -11.53
C TRP A 395 -7.58 -19.55 -10.54
N PHE A 396 -8.68 -18.95 -11.01
CA PHE A 396 -9.57 -18.11 -10.20
C PHE A 396 -10.12 -18.79 -8.93
N ARG A 397 -10.01 -20.11 -8.78
CA ARG A 397 -10.40 -20.82 -7.55
C ARG A 397 -9.37 -20.67 -6.41
N HIS A 398 -8.11 -20.38 -6.73
CA HIS A 398 -7.01 -20.30 -5.78
C HIS A 398 -6.28 -18.96 -5.92
N PRO A 399 -6.81 -17.90 -5.30
CA PRO A 399 -6.21 -16.56 -5.35
C PRO A 399 -4.93 -16.48 -4.50
N LEU A 400 -3.86 -17.02 -5.05
CA LEU A 400 -2.52 -17.00 -4.50
C LEU A 400 -1.69 -15.89 -5.16
N THR A 401 -0.97 -15.12 -4.36
CA THR A 401 0.06 -14.19 -4.80
C THR A 401 1.37 -14.53 -4.09
N ILE A 402 2.45 -14.67 -4.86
CA ILE A 402 3.80 -14.83 -4.33
C ILE A 402 4.60 -13.60 -4.78
N MET A 403 5.34 -12.98 -3.88
CA MET A 403 6.17 -11.82 -4.20
C MET A 403 7.49 -11.87 -3.42
N GLY A 404 8.54 -11.28 -3.98
CA GLY A 404 9.85 -11.30 -3.37
C GLY A 404 10.73 -10.14 -3.81
N GLU A 405 11.70 -9.81 -2.96
CA GLU A 405 12.69 -8.77 -3.19
C GLU A 405 14.05 -9.23 -2.66
N LEU A 406 15.10 -8.97 -3.42
CA LEU A 406 16.49 -9.09 -3.00
C LEU A 406 17.14 -7.73 -3.18
N ALA A 407 17.69 -7.18 -2.10
CA ALA A 407 18.36 -5.89 -2.10
C ALA A 407 19.79 -6.04 -1.57
N VAL A 408 20.75 -5.41 -2.25
CA VAL A 408 22.16 -5.37 -1.88
C VAL A 408 22.56 -3.91 -1.72
N GLY A 409 23.30 -3.61 -0.66
CA GLY A 409 23.70 -2.25 -0.33
C GLY A 409 25.12 -2.14 0.18
N GLU A 410 25.68 -0.96 0.02
CA GLU A 410 26.96 -0.54 0.58
C GLU A 410 26.74 0.74 1.37
N TYR A 411 27.20 0.74 2.62
CA TYR A 411 27.27 1.93 3.46
C TYR A 411 28.73 2.34 3.63
N SER A 412 29.02 3.62 3.41
CA SER A 412 30.31 4.23 3.78
C SER A 412 30.06 5.35 4.79
N GLY A 413 30.14 5.00 6.08
CA GLY A 413 29.74 5.85 7.20
C GLY A 413 30.88 6.22 8.16
N ALA A 414 30.54 6.92 9.25
CA ALA A 414 31.48 7.35 10.28
C ALA A 414 32.13 6.20 11.07
N PHE A 415 31.46 5.05 11.18
CA PHE A 415 31.89 3.93 12.03
C PHE A 415 32.59 2.81 11.27
N ALA A 416 32.09 2.46 10.08
CA ALA A 416 32.72 1.47 9.20
C ALA A 416 32.12 1.55 7.79
N ASN A 417 32.89 1.12 6.80
CA ASN A 417 32.34 0.72 5.51
C ASN A 417 31.83 -0.71 5.63
N ARG A 418 30.65 -0.99 5.09
CA ARG A 418 30.08 -2.34 5.08
C ARG A 418 29.27 -2.60 3.83
N GLN A 419 29.28 -3.84 3.40
CA GLN A 419 28.38 -4.37 2.37
C GLN A 419 27.36 -5.27 3.05
N PHE A 420 26.10 -5.14 2.68
CA PHE A 420 25.00 -5.85 3.31
C PHE A 420 23.98 -6.27 2.25
N TYR A 421 23.17 -7.26 2.56
CA TYR A 421 22.02 -7.59 1.73
C TYR A 421 20.84 -8.03 2.57
N ALA A 422 19.64 -7.82 2.03
CA ALA A 422 18.40 -8.31 2.60
C ALA A 422 17.58 -9.00 1.52
N SER A 423 16.80 -9.99 1.93
CA SER A 423 15.76 -10.55 1.09
C SER A 423 14.43 -10.65 1.81
N PHE A 424 13.38 -10.66 1.01
CA PHE A 424 12.02 -10.89 1.40
C PHE A 424 11.39 -11.87 0.42
N ILE A 425 10.61 -12.82 0.94
CA ILE A 425 9.64 -13.57 0.15
C ILE A 425 8.34 -13.65 0.95
N GLY A 426 7.22 -13.43 0.26
CA GLY A 426 5.89 -13.43 0.83
C GLY A 426 4.94 -14.23 -0.04
N VAL A 427 4.08 -14.99 0.63
CA VAL A 427 2.98 -15.75 0.06
C VAL A 427 1.70 -15.26 0.70
N ASP A 428 0.75 -14.88 -0.13
CA ASP A 428 -0.54 -14.32 0.27
C ASP A 428 -1.66 -15.14 -0.40
N TYR A 429 -2.57 -15.68 0.41
CA TYR A 429 -3.66 -16.52 -0.03
C TYR A 429 -4.99 -15.99 0.48
N LEU A 430 -5.79 -15.45 -0.44
CA LEU A 430 -7.11 -14.96 -0.11
C LEU A 430 -8.09 -16.12 0.10
N LEU A 431 -8.47 -16.40 1.34
CA LEU A 431 -9.48 -17.42 1.62
C LEU A 431 -10.84 -17.01 1.07
N PHE A 432 -11.26 -15.80 1.41
CA PHE A 432 -12.46 -15.13 0.93
C PHE A 432 -12.30 -13.64 1.21
N SER A 433 -13.12 -12.80 0.58
CA SER A 433 -12.99 -11.35 0.73
C SER A 433 -12.99 -10.94 2.20
N GLY A 434 -11.97 -10.17 2.59
CA GLY A 434 -11.72 -9.77 3.97
C GLY A 434 -10.96 -10.74 4.85
N ILE A 435 -10.63 -11.97 4.42
CA ILE A 435 -9.73 -12.86 5.18
C ILE A 435 -8.59 -13.39 4.31
N ASN A 436 -7.37 -13.06 4.72
CA ASN A 436 -6.15 -13.41 3.99
C ASN A 436 -5.19 -14.21 4.87
N LEU A 437 -4.59 -15.26 4.33
CA LEU A 437 -3.49 -15.98 4.96
C LEU A 437 -2.17 -15.48 4.40
N LYS A 438 -1.21 -15.23 5.29
CA LYS A 438 0.11 -14.70 4.94
C LYS A 438 1.19 -15.60 5.49
N VAL A 439 2.17 -15.92 4.66
CA VAL A 439 3.43 -16.52 5.09
C VAL A 439 4.55 -15.67 4.52
N ASN A 440 5.51 -15.27 5.34
CA ASN A 440 6.64 -14.50 4.87
C ASN A 440 7.95 -14.99 5.48
N HIS A 441 9.04 -14.74 4.76
CA HIS A 441 10.39 -14.93 5.23
C HIS A 441 11.22 -13.69 4.91
N HIS A 442 11.90 -13.18 5.92
CA HIS A 442 12.86 -12.10 5.78
C HIS A 442 14.24 -12.59 6.20
N TYR A 443 15.26 -12.15 5.47
CA TYR A 443 16.65 -12.48 5.73
C TYR A 443 17.52 -11.25 5.56
N TYR A 444 18.54 -11.11 6.40
CA TYR A 444 19.46 -9.96 6.37
C TYR A 444 20.86 -10.37 6.79
N VAL A 445 21.87 -9.83 6.12
CA VAL A 445 23.28 -9.94 6.52
C VAL A 445 23.81 -8.54 6.69
N ALA A 446 24.16 -8.17 7.92
CA ALA A 446 24.57 -6.81 8.26
C ALA A 446 25.94 -6.41 7.70
N ASP A 447 26.85 -7.36 7.57
CA ASP A 447 28.17 -7.18 6.96
C ASP A 447 28.61 -8.50 6.32
N THR A 448 28.70 -8.52 4.99
CA THR A 448 29.09 -9.70 4.21
C THR A 448 30.54 -10.10 4.44
N ALA A 449 31.39 -9.20 4.93
CA ALA A 449 32.77 -9.50 5.29
C ALA A 449 32.89 -10.23 6.63
N ARG A 450 31.84 -10.22 7.47
CA ARG A 450 31.83 -10.81 8.81
C ARG A 450 30.90 -12.01 8.88
N ARG A 451 31.42 -13.16 9.29
CA ARG A 451 30.60 -14.36 9.54
C ARG A 451 29.68 -14.16 10.74
N GLY A 452 28.50 -14.77 10.70
CA GLY A 452 27.57 -14.80 11.83
C GLY A 452 26.73 -13.54 12.01
N THR A 453 26.78 -12.57 11.09
CA THR A 453 26.00 -11.32 11.11
C THR A 453 24.61 -11.45 10.48
N ALA A 454 24.22 -12.69 10.14
CA ALA A 454 22.94 -12.97 9.52
C ALA A 454 21.82 -12.94 10.57
N THR A 455 20.67 -12.38 10.21
CA THR A 455 19.43 -12.45 10.98
C THR A 455 18.27 -12.76 10.04
N GLY A 456 17.22 -13.37 10.57
CA GLY A 456 16.06 -13.70 9.78
C GLY A 456 14.81 -13.93 10.62
N ARG A 457 13.68 -14.00 9.93
CA ARG A 457 12.40 -14.32 10.56
C ARG A 457 11.45 -14.99 9.59
N TYR A 458 10.67 -15.94 10.10
CA TYR A 458 9.49 -16.48 9.43
C TYR A 458 8.24 -15.88 10.08
N GLY A 459 7.32 -15.35 9.28
CA GLY A 459 6.03 -14.81 9.72
C GLY A 459 4.88 -15.66 9.21
N PHE A 460 3.91 -15.93 10.09
CA PHE A 460 2.65 -16.61 9.78
C PHE A 460 1.51 -15.71 10.23
N GLY A 461 0.78 -15.13 9.28
CA GLY A 461 -0.20 -14.09 9.53
C GLY A 461 -1.60 -14.42 9.03
N ILE A 462 -2.60 -13.84 9.71
CA ILE A 462 -3.97 -13.75 9.24
C ILE A 462 -4.34 -12.27 9.20
N GLU A 463 -4.79 -11.82 8.05
CA GLU A 463 -5.35 -10.48 7.87
C GLU A 463 -6.87 -10.56 7.80
N PHE A 464 -7.52 -9.75 8.63
CA PHE A 464 -8.96 -9.67 8.78
C PHE A 464 -9.42 -8.23 8.51
N THR A 465 -10.18 -8.03 7.44
CA THR A 465 -10.72 -6.74 7.01
C THR A 465 -12.25 -6.83 7.05
N PRO A 466 -12.89 -6.63 8.21
CA PRO A 466 -14.34 -6.75 8.30
C PRO A 466 -15.04 -5.64 7.51
N LEU A 467 -14.53 -4.42 7.61
CA LEU A 467 -15.15 -3.19 7.11
C LEU A 467 -14.17 -2.41 6.24
N SER A 468 -14.69 -1.50 5.42
CA SER A 468 -13.91 -0.66 4.51
C SER A 468 -12.98 0.34 5.19
N TRP A 469 -12.95 0.44 6.51
CA TRP A 469 -12.10 1.39 7.24
C TRP A 469 -11.29 0.70 8.34
N PHE A 470 -11.39 -0.62 8.47
CA PHE A 470 -10.70 -1.36 9.52
C PHE A 470 -10.07 -2.63 8.99
N LYS A 471 -8.80 -2.82 9.34
CA LYS A 471 -8.03 -4.03 9.09
C LYS A 471 -7.29 -4.44 10.36
N LEU A 472 -7.28 -5.73 10.64
CA LEU A 472 -6.55 -6.34 11.72
C LEU A 472 -5.61 -7.41 11.16
N LEU A 473 -4.31 -7.26 11.38
CA LEU A 473 -3.32 -8.28 11.09
C LEU A 473 -2.88 -8.91 12.41
N VAL A 474 -2.97 -10.24 12.50
CA VAL A 474 -2.37 -11.02 13.58
C VAL A 474 -1.29 -11.87 12.95
N GLU A 475 -0.04 -11.71 13.38
CA GLU A 475 1.09 -12.46 12.84
C GLU A 475 1.95 -13.04 13.96
N TYR A 476 2.32 -14.30 13.79
CA TYR A 476 3.27 -15.02 14.62
C TYR A 476 4.63 -15.06 13.93
N ARG A 477 5.70 -14.66 14.62
CA ARG A 477 7.06 -14.57 14.09
C ARG A 477 8.01 -15.49 14.83
N LEU A 478 8.78 -16.26 14.07
CA LEU A 478 9.93 -17.02 14.53
C LEU A 478 11.20 -16.28 14.08
N VAL A 479 11.86 -15.60 15.02
CA VAL A 479 13.06 -14.81 14.78
C VAL A 479 14.29 -15.65 15.09
N TRP A 480 15.34 -15.50 14.29
CA TRP A 480 16.65 -16.10 14.56
C TRP A 480 17.76 -15.10 14.27
N ILE A 481 18.85 -15.21 15.05
CA ILE A 481 19.99 -14.30 15.02
C ILE A 481 21.25 -15.16 14.97
N GLY A 482 22.16 -14.85 14.04
CA GLY A 482 23.45 -15.50 13.93
C GLY A 482 24.35 -15.18 15.13
N PRO A 483 25.40 -15.99 15.40
CA PRO A 483 26.23 -15.88 16.60
C PRO A 483 26.89 -14.51 16.80
N ALA A 484 27.18 -13.78 15.71
CA ALA A 484 27.77 -12.44 15.75
C ALA A 484 26.73 -11.31 15.58
N GLY A 485 25.46 -11.64 15.32
CA GLY A 485 24.38 -10.69 15.09
C GLY A 485 23.90 -9.95 16.34
N GLY A 486 24.18 -10.49 17.54
CA GLY A 486 23.76 -9.90 18.82
C GLY A 486 24.69 -8.83 19.40
N ALA A 487 25.94 -8.69 18.91
CA ALA A 487 27.00 -8.16 19.78
C ALA A 487 27.56 -6.75 19.49
N THR A 488 27.44 -6.13 18.30
CA THR A 488 28.22 -4.87 18.08
C THR A 488 27.61 -3.73 17.26
N ASP A 489 26.55 -3.93 16.47
CA ASP A 489 25.99 -2.86 15.60
C ASP A 489 24.59 -2.40 16.07
N ALA A 490 24.47 -2.12 17.37
CA ALA A 490 23.23 -1.69 18.04
C ALA A 490 22.60 -0.42 17.44
N SER A 491 23.33 0.35 16.62
CA SER A 491 22.83 1.57 15.97
C SER A 491 21.88 1.30 14.79
N PHE A 492 21.88 0.09 14.21
CA PHE A 492 21.06 -0.23 13.03
C PHE A 492 20.05 -1.35 13.26
N ALA A 493 20.38 -2.31 14.13
CA ALA A 493 19.49 -3.42 14.44
C ALA A 493 18.18 -2.95 15.08
N ASN A 494 17.06 -3.56 14.72
CA ASN A 494 15.80 -3.32 15.41
C ASN A 494 15.93 -3.88 16.83
N PRO A 495 15.63 -3.09 17.88
CA PRO A 495 15.57 -3.64 19.23
C PRO A 495 14.67 -4.88 19.30
N LEU A 496 13.65 -4.94 18.43
CA LEU A 496 12.75 -6.08 18.31
C LEU A 496 13.34 -7.28 17.56
N ASP A 497 14.18 -7.06 16.55
CA ASP A 497 14.81 -8.16 15.80
C ASP A 497 16.03 -8.74 16.56
N ASN A 498 16.50 -8.04 17.60
CA ASN A 498 17.52 -8.51 18.54
C ASN A 498 16.97 -9.44 19.63
N LEU A 499 15.64 -9.53 19.74
CA LEU A 499 15.00 -10.52 20.61
C LEU A 499 14.94 -11.81 19.80
N SER A 500 15.80 -12.78 20.10
CA SER A 500 15.78 -14.14 19.53
C SER A 500 14.56 -14.96 19.98
N ASP A 501 13.48 -14.28 20.34
CA ASP A 501 12.30 -14.82 20.99
C ASP A 501 11.18 -14.96 19.95
N LYS A 502 10.20 -15.79 20.29
CA LYS A 502 8.94 -15.88 19.54
C LYS A 502 8.17 -14.57 19.70
N GLN A 503 7.53 -14.09 18.64
CA GLN A 503 6.81 -12.83 18.68
C GLN A 503 5.38 -12.98 18.17
N TRP A 504 4.44 -12.40 18.89
CA TRP A 504 3.09 -12.13 18.41
C TRP A 504 2.97 -10.66 18.12
N ILE A 505 2.62 -10.31 16.89
CA ILE A 505 2.32 -8.95 16.50
C ILE A 505 0.86 -8.84 16.08
N ILE A 506 0.15 -7.90 16.67
CA ILE A 506 -1.21 -7.56 16.32
C ILE A 506 -1.19 -6.11 15.85
N ILE A 507 -1.53 -5.89 14.60
CA ILE A 507 -1.61 -4.56 14.00
C ILE A 507 -3.06 -4.27 13.67
N SER A 508 -3.64 -3.30 14.37
CA SER A 508 -4.91 -2.70 13.98
C SER A 508 -4.64 -1.47 13.11
N HIS A 509 -5.36 -1.37 12.01
CA HIS A 509 -5.22 -0.33 11.02
C HIS A 509 -6.61 0.26 10.77
N ALA A 510 -6.77 1.54 11.09
CA ALA A 510 -7.98 2.32 10.86
C ALA A 510 -7.69 3.41 9.83
N TYR A 511 -8.64 3.66 8.94
CA TYR A 511 -8.55 4.67 7.89
C TYR A 511 -9.69 5.67 8.04
N PHE A 512 -9.44 6.92 7.68
CA PHE A 512 -10.47 7.95 7.55
C PHE A 512 -10.16 8.92 6.41
#